data_AF-A0A969BWJ5-F1
#
_entry.id   AF-A0A969BWJ5-F1
#
_cell.length_a   1.000
_cell.length_b   1.000
_cell.length_c   1.000
_cell.angle_alpha   90.00
_cell.angle_beta   90.00
_cell.angle_gamma   90.00
#
_symmetry.space_group_name_H-M   'P 1'
#
loop_
_entity.id
_entity.type
_entity.pdbx_description
1 polymer ?
#
loop_
_entity_poly.entity_id
_entity_poly.type
_entity_poly.pdbx_seq_one_letter_code
_entity_poly.pdbx_strand_id
1 'polypeptide(L)'
;MLDKILETARQSQFDFRLGANPTDPLRHLFEAWVPYYRMKWAIAAVLQPQTILEIGVRYGYSARAFLEAVPGAKFVGIDLDSDRFGGVRGAVDWARENLRDYDCELIVADSQSMDRLPGERYDLIHVDGQQDGDGSFRDLELALLQGRYVLVDGYHWTQTNYLAVNDFLLQNRDRLDWYAAIPGYAGELLLKVAEVQTVPGHQTSDGLQTTYTEAYYTQDCGGYEAFLQHQGRLLEDPRLRSVAAIATIVPRGRVLDLGCGRGELAYFLASLGYEVTAVDYSEAAIALAQSVFANAPPEIKQRVTFCCESVVTATFDANCYDLAIASDLIEHLAPQEVEQLYANVRRWLKPTGLFVLHTFPNLWHYRYDYARRRRAAAKLGAWLPLDPRTRYERLMHINEQSPRVMKRQLSQAFQHVSLWFGDVGQPGGSLVQTYNRRELAAAPSLYAIASPSPLDVKPLQARLWMKPVRFWWRKLRLKLLETPVTVSPDQQFTLEVQLTNHSRHSLSPYGPNPINFSYRWFDPDSGCAIVEEGHRTALFPPLPGHSIRQTPDTLGYATMRVSVRVQAPSLAGRLLLRITLVQEGVQWLDRRAHLFAECVIKVV
;
A
#
# COMPACT_ATOMS: atom_id res chain seq x y z
N MET A 1 30.70 12.42 10.47
CA MET A 1 30.23 13.84 10.51
C MET A 1 29.49 14.12 11.81
N LEU A 2 28.44 13.36 12.15
CA LEU A 2 27.67 13.54 13.39
C LEU A 2 28.55 13.56 14.66
N ASP A 3 29.45 12.59 14.83
CA ASP A 3 30.35 12.57 16.01
C ASP A 3 31.20 13.84 16.13
N LYS A 4 31.65 14.38 14.99
CA LYS A 4 32.41 15.63 14.94
C LYS A 4 31.54 16.82 15.38
N ILE A 5 30.26 16.86 14.97
CA ILE A 5 29.31 17.90 15.41
C ILE A 5 29.11 17.80 16.92
N LEU A 6 28.81 16.61 17.44
CA LEU A 6 28.59 16.39 18.87
C LEU A 6 29.80 16.77 19.71
N GLU A 7 31.00 16.40 19.26
CA GLU A 7 32.24 16.74 19.95
C GLU A 7 32.53 18.25 19.90
N THR A 8 32.34 18.88 18.73
CA THR A 8 32.48 20.34 18.55
C THR A 8 31.50 21.09 19.48
N ALA A 9 30.26 20.60 19.62
CA ALA A 9 29.28 21.19 20.52
C ALA A 9 29.68 21.06 22.00
N ARG A 10 30.29 19.94 22.42
CA ARG A 10 30.77 19.76 23.81
C ARG A 10 31.93 20.68 24.15
N GLN A 11 32.83 20.91 23.20
CA GLN A 11 34.03 21.72 23.40
C GLN A 11 33.77 23.23 23.29
N SER A 12 32.69 23.63 22.61
CA SER A 12 32.35 25.03 22.39
C SER A 12 31.92 25.74 23.68
N GLN A 13 32.35 27.00 23.82
CA GLN A 13 31.88 27.92 24.85
C GLN A 13 30.79 28.88 24.33
N PHE A 14 30.26 28.64 23.12
CA PHE A 14 29.23 29.48 22.54
C PHE A 14 28.01 29.61 23.47
N ASP A 15 27.51 30.84 23.60
CA ASP A 15 26.39 31.23 24.43
C ASP A 15 25.60 32.36 23.76
N PHE A 16 24.43 32.01 23.21
CA PHE A 16 23.57 32.95 22.48
C PHE A 16 23.04 34.10 23.35
N ARG A 17 23.07 33.97 24.69
CA ARG A 17 22.52 34.96 25.62
C ARG A 17 23.25 36.31 25.54
N LEU A 18 24.48 36.33 25.04
CA LEU A 18 25.24 37.55 24.79
C LEU A 18 24.58 38.49 23.75
N GLY A 19 23.70 37.95 22.90
CA GLY A 19 22.91 38.69 21.91
C GLY A 19 21.39 38.59 22.10
N ALA A 20 20.93 38.02 23.21
CA ALA A 20 19.52 37.71 23.38
C ALA A 20 18.67 38.93 23.75
N ASN A 21 17.42 38.94 23.30
CA ASN A 21 16.50 40.03 23.58
C ASN A 21 16.05 39.99 25.06
N PRO A 22 16.24 41.06 25.85
CA PRO A 22 15.88 41.05 27.27
C PRO A 22 14.36 41.06 27.53
N THR A 23 13.58 41.45 26.53
CA THR A 23 12.11 41.49 26.54
C THR A 23 11.46 40.25 25.95
N ASP A 24 12.25 39.28 25.49
CA ASP A 24 11.74 38.00 24.99
C ASP A 24 10.86 37.31 26.07
N PRO A 25 9.59 36.97 25.76
CA PRO A 25 8.70 36.32 26.71
C PRO A 25 9.23 34.96 27.21
N LEU A 26 10.09 34.30 26.42
CA LEU A 26 10.67 32.99 26.71
C LEU A 26 12.05 33.07 27.38
N ARG A 27 12.49 34.27 27.82
CA ARG A 27 13.78 34.46 28.51
C ARG A 27 14.02 33.53 29.71
N HIS A 28 12.94 33.06 30.35
CA HIS A 28 13.01 32.12 31.47
C HIS A 28 13.53 30.73 31.06
N LEU A 29 13.58 30.41 29.77
CA LEU A 29 14.13 29.18 29.22
C LEU A 29 15.58 29.31 28.73
N PHE A 30 16.15 30.52 28.72
CA PHE A 30 17.43 30.77 28.05
C PHE A 30 18.59 29.94 28.59
N GLU A 31 18.65 29.69 29.89
CA GLU A 31 19.68 28.84 30.48
C GLU A 31 19.63 27.40 29.92
N ALA A 32 18.42 26.84 29.81
CA ALA A 32 18.21 25.51 29.24
C ALA A 32 18.46 25.47 27.73
N TRP A 33 18.37 26.61 27.04
CA TRP A 33 18.56 26.71 25.59
C TRP A 33 20.02 26.92 25.17
N VAL A 34 20.94 27.22 26.09
CA VAL A 34 22.36 27.40 25.74
C VAL A 34 22.94 26.17 25.02
N PRO A 35 22.80 24.93 25.52
CA PRO A 35 23.29 23.75 24.80
C PRO A 35 22.63 23.55 23.44
N TYR A 36 21.37 23.96 23.31
CA TYR A 36 20.59 23.85 22.09
C TYR A 36 21.11 24.80 21.00
N TYR A 37 21.32 26.09 21.28
CA TYR A 37 21.94 26.99 20.29
C TYR A 37 23.43 26.72 20.07
N ARG A 38 24.14 26.14 21.05
CA ARG A 38 25.50 25.64 20.87
C ARG A 38 25.58 24.50 19.87
N MET A 39 24.54 23.66 19.79
CA MET A 39 24.43 22.65 18.75
C MET A 39 24.35 23.28 17.35
N LYS A 40 23.51 24.32 17.18
CA LYS A 40 23.40 25.08 15.92
C LYS A 40 24.74 25.70 15.50
N TRP A 41 25.46 26.32 16.44
CA TRP A 41 26.81 26.81 16.22
C TRP A 41 27.76 25.69 15.76
N ALA A 42 27.75 24.54 16.44
CA ALA A 42 28.62 23.41 16.12
C ALA A 42 28.32 22.78 14.75
N ILE A 43 27.04 22.71 14.36
CA ILE A 43 26.63 22.26 13.02
C ILE A 43 27.25 23.16 11.96
N ALA A 44 27.09 24.48 12.06
CA ALA A 44 27.70 25.43 11.11
C ALA A 44 29.23 25.37 11.14
N ALA A 45 29.84 25.26 12.33
CA ALA A 45 31.29 25.14 12.47
C ALA A 45 31.86 23.88 11.79
N VAL A 46 31.12 22.78 11.76
CA VAL A 46 31.55 21.55 11.08
C VAL A 46 31.24 21.58 9.58
N LEU A 47 30.09 22.09 9.18
CA LEU A 47 29.66 22.14 7.77
C LEU A 47 30.36 23.25 6.97
N GLN A 48 30.74 24.35 7.62
CA GLN A 48 31.34 25.54 7.02
C GLN A 48 30.54 26.08 5.80
N PRO A 49 29.22 26.33 5.94
CA PRO A 49 28.41 26.84 4.82
C PRO A 49 28.83 28.27 4.45
N GLN A 50 28.94 28.57 3.15
CA GLN A 50 29.17 29.94 2.66
C GLN A 50 27.85 30.70 2.47
N THR A 51 26.76 29.98 2.22
CA THR A 51 25.42 30.55 2.08
C THR A 51 24.43 29.83 2.99
N ILE A 52 23.71 30.59 3.80
CA ILE A 52 22.74 30.10 4.78
C ILE A 52 21.39 30.76 4.54
N LEU A 53 20.32 29.97 4.54
CA LEU A 53 18.96 30.49 4.61
C LEU A 53 18.27 29.94 5.85
N GLU A 54 17.48 30.77 6.53
CA GLU A 54 16.63 30.36 7.65
C GLU A 54 15.17 30.75 7.39
N ILE A 55 14.26 29.78 7.55
CA ILE A 55 12.81 30.01 7.63
C ILE A 55 12.44 30.03 9.11
N GLY A 56 11.82 31.12 9.58
CA GLY A 56 11.44 31.31 10.98
C GLY A 56 12.51 31.95 11.85
N VAL A 57 13.16 33.02 11.38
CA VAL A 57 14.30 33.67 12.09
C VAL A 57 13.95 34.21 13.48
N ARG A 58 12.72 34.70 13.67
CA ARG A 58 12.25 35.36 14.90
C ARG A 58 13.25 36.41 15.40
N TYR A 59 13.80 36.22 16.60
CA TYR A 59 14.79 37.11 17.23
C TYR A 59 16.23 36.94 16.69
N GLY A 60 16.48 35.99 15.80
CA GLY A 60 17.79 35.78 15.17
C GLY A 60 18.82 35.04 16.03
N TYR A 61 18.40 34.26 17.03
CA TYR A 61 19.35 33.52 17.89
C TYR A 61 20.06 32.39 17.16
N SER A 62 19.33 31.63 16.33
CA SER A 62 19.90 30.59 15.45
C SER A 62 20.83 31.22 14.42
N ALA A 63 20.36 32.26 13.70
CA ALA A 63 21.15 33.06 12.78
C ALA A 63 22.48 33.51 13.38
N ARG A 64 22.46 34.06 14.60
CA ARG A 64 23.67 34.48 15.33
C ARG A 64 24.58 33.30 15.64
N ALA A 65 24.04 32.16 16.04
CA ALA A 65 24.84 30.95 16.27
C ALA A 65 25.55 30.49 15.00
N PHE A 66 24.86 30.51 13.85
CA PHE A 66 25.48 30.15 12.57
C PHE A 66 26.55 31.17 12.13
N LEU A 67 26.26 32.46 12.26
CA LEU A 67 27.15 33.53 11.82
C LEU A 67 28.37 33.71 12.74
N GLU A 68 28.27 33.45 14.04
CA GLU A 68 29.46 33.40 14.91
C GLU A 68 30.34 32.18 14.63
N ALA A 69 29.77 31.07 14.13
CA ALA A 69 30.54 29.91 13.70
C ALA A 69 31.24 30.14 12.35
N VAL A 70 30.59 30.88 11.44
CA VAL A 70 31.10 31.19 10.10
C VAL A 70 30.82 32.67 9.76
N PRO A 71 31.64 33.62 10.26
CA PRO A 71 31.36 35.06 10.12
C PRO A 71 31.32 35.59 8.69
N GLY A 72 31.94 34.89 7.74
CA GLY A 72 31.93 35.25 6.32
C GLY A 72 30.77 34.65 5.51
N ALA A 73 29.86 33.91 6.14
CA ALA A 73 28.71 33.35 5.45
C ALA A 73 27.69 34.43 5.11
N LYS A 74 27.12 34.36 3.90
CA LYS A 74 25.95 35.17 3.53
C LYS A 74 24.70 34.53 4.12
N PHE A 75 23.89 35.32 4.82
CA PHE A 75 22.68 34.85 5.48
C PHE A 75 21.41 35.49 4.91
N VAL A 76 20.38 34.68 4.66
CA VAL A 76 19.04 35.15 4.30
C VAL A 76 18.03 34.61 5.30
N GLY A 77 17.29 35.50 5.93
CA GLY A 77 16.27 35.17 6.91
C GLY A 77 14.87 35.45 6.40
N ILE A 78 13.94 34.51 6.58
CA ILE A 78 12.53 34.68 6.25
C ILE A 78 11.72 34.51 7.52
N ASP A 79 10.78 35.42 7.80
CA ASP A 79 9.85 35.28 8.91
C ASP A 79 8.47 35.89 8.57
N LEU A 80 7.41 35.28 9.10
CA LEU A 80 6.04 35.80 8.95
C LEU A 80 5.81 37.08 9.79
N ASP A 81 6.67 37.34 10.78
CA ASP A 81 6.60 38.41 11.78
C ASP A 81 5.21 38.54 12.42
N SER A 82 4.76 37.43 13.02
CA SER A 82 3.43 37.33 13.60
C SER A 82 3.44 36.61 14.94
N ASP A 83 2.40 36.84 15.75
CA ASP A 83 2.20 36.19 17.06
C ASP A 83 1.63 34.77 16.94
N ARG A 84 1.85 34.10 15.80
CA ARG A 84 1.36 32.74 15.51
C ARG A 84 2.52 31.76 15.44
N PHE A 85 2.22 30.47 15.65
CA PHE A 85 3.19 29.37 15.51
C PHE A 85 4.46 29.54 16.37
N GLY A 86 4.35 30.21 17.51
CA GLY A 86 5.48 30.48 18.41
C GLY A 86 6.30 31.73 18.06
N GLY A 87 5.91 32.48 17.02
CA GLY A 87 6.47 33.78 16.69
C GLY A 87 6.03 34.91 17.63
N VAL A 88 6.75 36.03 17.54
CA VAL A 88 6.41 37.29 18.23
C VAL A 88 6.54 38.41 17.22
N ARG A 89 5.48 39.20 17.05
CA ARG A 89 5.50 40.36 16.15
C ARG A 89 6.57 41.37 16.58
N GLY A 90 7.38 41.83 15.63
CA GLY A 90 8.51 42.73 15.87
C GLY A 90 9.80 42.01 16.26
N ALA A 91 9.82 40.68 16.35
CA ALA A 91 11.06 39.94 16.63
C ALA A 91 12.11 40.14 15.54
N VAL A 92 11.68 40.29 14.27
CA VAL A 92 12.56 40.53 13.12
C VAL A 92 13.33 41.84 13.26
N ASP A 93 12.75 42.87 13.88
CA ASP A 93 13.45 44.14 14.11
C ASP A 93 14.60 43.97 15.09
N TRP A 94 14.44 43.12 16.11
CA TRP A 94 15.55 42.75 16.98
C TRP A 94 16.60 41.94 16.23
N ALA A 95 16.19 40.99 15.37
CA ALA A 95 17.13 40.22 14.57
C ALA A 95 17.98 41.13 13.66
N ARG A 96 17.39 42.18 13.07
CA ARG A 96 18.14 43.18 12.28
C ARG A 96 19.23 43.84 13.08
N GLU A 97 18.92 44.27 14.30
CA GLU A 97 19.89 44.92 15.19
C GLU A 97 20.97 43.94 15.67
N ASN A 98 20.57 42.73 16.07
CA ASN A 98 21.43 41.69 16.59
C ASN A 98 22.42 41.15 15.54
N LEU A 99 22.08 41.25 14.25
CA LEU A 99 22.85 40.72 13.13
C LEU A 99 23.49 41.79 12.25
N ARG A 100 23.44 43.07 12.65
CA ARG A 100 23.87 44.23 11.85
C ARG A 100 25.33 44.19 11.36
N ASP A 101 26.18 43.45 12.06
CA ASP A 101 27.61 43.35 11.78
C ASP A 101 27.94 42.20 10.79
N TYR A 102 26.92 41.48 10.29
CA TYR A 102 27.05 40.35 9.36
C TYR A 102 26.41 40.66 7.99
N ASP A 103 26.81 39.93 6.94
CA ASP A 103 26.17 39.97 5.62
C ASP A 103 24.81 39.23 5.66
N CYS A 104 23.78 39.94 6.10
CA CYS A 104 22.47 39.40 6.42
C CYS A 104 21.34 40.18 5.72
N GLU A 105 20.44 39.45 5.06
CA GLU A 105 19.18 39.98 4.50
C GLU A 105 17.99 39.38 5.26
N LEU A 106 17.10 40.20 5.83
CA LEU A 106 15.90 39.75 6.55
C LEU A 106 14.61 40.16 5.85
N ILE A 107 13.84 39.15 5.43
CA ILE A 107 12.63 39.24 4.62
C ILE A 107 11.42 38.91 5.50
N VAL A 108 10.46 39.83 5.57
CA VAL A 108 9.16 39.58 6.22
C VAL A 108 8.20 39.03 5.16
N ALA A 109 7.95 37.72 5.20
CA ALA A 109 7.10 37.02 4.23
C ALA A 109 6.59 35.68 4.79
N ASP A 110 5.49 35.20 4.22
CA ASP A 110 4.92 33.89 4.51
C ASP A 110 5.55 32.81 3.61
N SER A 111 6.36 31.91 4.18
CA SER A 111 6.94 30.78 3.44
C SER A 111 5.88 29.85 2.85
N GLN A 112 4.71 29.75 3.48
CA GLN A 112 3.60 28.91 3.03
C GLN A 112 2.98 29.41 1.73
N SER A 113 3.20 30.67 1.38
CA SER A 113 2.73 31.31 0.16
C SER A 113 3.82 31.40 -0.93
N MET A 114 5.02 30.84 -0.69
CA MET A 114 6.13 30.86 -1.65
C MET A 114 6.13 29.63 -2.54
N ASP A 115 6.44 29.83 -3.82
CA ASP A 115 6.75 28.73 -4.76
C ASP A 115 8.23 28.31 -4.69
N ARG A 116 9.10 29.23 -4.28
CA ARG A 116 10.55 29.04 -4.20
C ARG A 116 11.15 29.99 -3.17
N LEU A 117 12.23 29.58 -2.50
CA LEU A 117 13.00 30.44 -1.60
C LEU A 117 13.85 31.43 -2.42
N PRO A 118 14.14 32.63 -1.88
CA PRO A 118 15.00 33.62 -2.53
C PRO A 118 16.36 33.02 -2.91
N GLY A 119 17.01 33.54 -3.95
CA GLY A 119 18.30 33.02 -4.43
C GLY A 119 18.19 31.70 -5.19
N GLU A 120 19.35 31.08 -5.49
CA GLU A 120 19.40 29.86 -6.30
C GLU A 120 19.60 28.59 -5.48
N ARG A 121 20.71 28.53 -4.74
CA ARG A 121 21.19 27.39 -3.94
C ARG A 121 21.79 27.90 -2.63
N TYR A 122 21.65 27.11 -1.57
CA TYR A 122 22.26 27.36 -0.26
C TYR A 122 23.06 26.15 0.22
N ASP A 123 24.18 26.40 0.87
CA ASP A 123 24.94 25.33 1.54
C ASP A 123 24.15 24.76 2.72
N LEU A 124 23.47 25.61 3.48
CA LEU A 124 22.62 25.22 4.61
C LEU A 124 21.27 25.95 4.55
N ILE A 125 20.17 25.21 4.64
CA ILE A 125 18.85 25.76 4.90
C ILE A 125 18.37 25.28 6.27
N HIS A 126 18.06 26.21 7.17
CA HIS A 126 17.48 25.95 8.47
C HIS A 126 15.96 26.16 8.43
N VAL A 127 15.19 25.17 8.87
CA VAL A 127 13.73 25.17 8.90
C VAL A 127 13.26 25.23 10.36
N ASP A 128 12.88 26.42 10.82
CA ASP A 128 12.37 26.77 12.16
C ASP A 128 11.04 27.57 12.04
N GLY A 129 10.30 27.29 10.96
CA GLY A 129 9.07 27.98 10.60
C GLY A 129 7.84 27.45 11.33
N GLN A 130 6.80 27.13 10.57
CA GLN A 130 5.52 26.66 11.11
C GLN A 130 5.59 25.16 11.47
N GLN A 131 5.50 24.84 12.75
CA GLN A 131 5.65 23.47 13.29
C GLN A 131 4.32 22.73 13.55
N ASP A 132 3.35 22.81 12.62
CA ASP A 132 2.03 22.16 12.72
C ASP A 132 1.84 20.95 11.80
N GLY A 133 2.95 20.40 11.28
CA GLY A 133 2.97 19.28 10.34
C GLY A 133 2.87 19.71 8.89
N ASP A 134 1.75 20.34 8.49
CA ASP A 134 1.57 20.80 7.10
C ASP A 134 2.56 21.92 6.76
N GLY A 135 2.77 22.88 7.67
CA GLY A 135 3.76 23.95 7.47
C GLY A 135 5.19 23.44 7.38
N SER A 136 5.53 22.46 8.23
CA SER A 136 6.87 21.86 8.28
C SER A 136 7.16 21.03 7.03
N PHE A 137 6.16 20.28 6.55
CA PHE A 137 6.25 19.55 5.29
C PHE A 137 6.48 20.51 4.12
N ARG A 138 5.74 21.62 4.08
CA ARG A 138 5.87 22.62 3.01
C ARG A 138 7.23 23.31 3.01
N ASP A 139 7.71 23.73 4.18
CA ASP A 139 9.03 24.36 4.32
C ASP A 139 10.15 23.40 3.90
N LEU A 140 10.00 22.10 4.21
CA LEU A 140 10.90 21.05 3.76
C LEU A 140 10.89 20.84 2.24
N GLU A 141 9.73 20.89 1.58
CA GLU A 141 9.63 20.83 0.12
C GLU A 141 10.43 21.98 -0.53
N LEU A 142 10.29 23.20 0.00
CA LEU A 142 11.03 24.37 -0.45
C LEU A 142 12.53 24.20 -0.21
N ALA A 143 12.93 23.78 0.99
CA ALA A 143 14.32 23.58 1.37
C ALA A 143 15.02 22.52 0.50
N LEU A 144 14.35 21.40 0.21
CA LEU A 144 14.92 20.30 -0.58
C LEU A 144 15.23 20.69 -2.04
N LEU A 145 14.55 21.71 -2.57
CA LEU A 145 14.81 22.20 -3.92
C LEU A 145 16.09 23.02 -4.04
N GLN A 146 16.56 23.63 -2.95
CA GLN A 146 17.63 24.65 -2.99
C GLN A 146 18.78 24.41 -1.99
N GLY A 147 18.61 23.56 -0.98
CA GLY A 147 19.61 23.28 0.04
C GLY A 147 20.55 22.14 -0.34
N ARG A 148 21.84 22.27 0.00
CA ARG A 148 22.79 21.16 0.04
C ARG A 148 22.65 20.35 1.33
N TYR A 149 22.51 21.07 2.44
CA TYR A 149 22.11 20.55 3.74
C TYR A 149 20.81 21.24 4.17
N VAL A 150 19.93 20.47 4.80
CA VAL A 150 18.71 21.02 5.43
C VAL A 150 18.74 20.64 6.90
N LEU A 151 18.65 21.63 7.79
CA LEU A 151 18.54 21.45 9.23
C LEU A 151 17.10 21.75 9.64
N VAL A 152 16.42 20.78 10.22
CA VAL A 152 15.03 20.92 10.68
C VAL A 152 15.04 21.06 12.19
N ASP A 153 14.51 22.18 12.65
CA ASP A 153 14.33 22.41 14.08
C ASP A 153 13.07 21.71 14.60
N GLY A 154 13.08 21.39 15.89
CA GLY A 154 11.92 20.88 16.60
C GLY A 154 11.47 19.51 16.12
N TYR A 155 12.39 18.67 15.60
CA TYR A 155 12.05 17.35 15.05
C TYR A 155 11.27 16.47 16.04
N HIS A 156 11.56 16.58 17.35
CA HIS A 156 10.85 15.88 18.43
C HIS A 156 9.87 16.78 19.21
N TRP A 157 9.61 18.01 18.74
CA TRP A 157 8.82 19.00 19.48
C TRP A 157 7.34 18.61 19.63
N THR A 158 6.72 18.14 18.55
CA THR A 158 5.33 17.66 18.57
C THR A 158 5.20 16.35 17.81
N GLN A 159 4.23 15.52 18.21
CA GLN A 159 3.89 14.29 17.48
C GLN A 159 3.54 14.58 16.02
N THR A 160 2.80 15.66 15.76
CA THR A 160 2.41 16.10 14.42
C THR A 160 3.62 16.44 13.56
N ASN A 161 4.57 17.23 14.08
CA ASN A 161 5.79 17.57 13.35
C ASN A 161 6.62 16.31 13.08
N TYR A 162 6.80 15.47 14.08
CA TYR A 162 7.54 14.21 13.92
C TYR A 162 6.93 13.30 12.85
N LEU A 163 5.60 13.16 12.81
CA LEU A 163 4.92 12.36 11.77
C LEU A 163 5.09 12.98 10.37
N ALA A 164 4.94 14.30 10.25
CA ALA A 164 5.06 14.99 8.97
C ALA A 164 6.47 14.94 8.39
N VAL A 165 7.49 15.19 9.22
CA VAL A 165 8.89 15.11 8.81
C VAL A 165 9.25 13.68 8.42
N ASN A 166 8.79 12.65 9.14
CA ASN A 166 9.06 11.26 8.76
C ASN A 166 8.36 10.85 7.45
N ASP A 167 7.12 11.30 7.24
CA ASP A 167 6.44 11.10 5.96
C ASP A 167 7.21 11.78 4.81
N PHE A 168 7.70 13.00 5.02
CA PHE A 168 8.55 13.71 4.06
C PHE A 168 9.82 12.92 3.71
N LEU A 169 10.53 12.38 4.72
CA LEU A 169 11.72 11.55 4.52
C LEU A 169 11.43 10.31 3.70
N LEU A 170 10.32 9.61 3.99
CA LEU A 170 9.91 8.43 3.24
C LEU A 170 9.57 8.78 1.79
N GLN A 171 8.85 9.88 1.57
CA GLN A 171 8.46 10.33 0.24
C GLN A 171 9.65 10.79 -0.62
N ASN A 172 10.71 11.31 0.00
CA ASN A 172 11.86 11.90 -0.70
C ASN A 172 13.15 11.08 -0.53
N ARG A 173 13.07 9.80 -0.15
CA ARG A 173 14.24 8.97 0.18
C ARG A 173 15.31 8.91 -0.91
N ASP A 174 14.92 8.97 -2.19
CA ASP A 174 15.81 8.98 -3.36
C ASP A 174 16.47 10.33 -3.64
N ARG A 175 15.99 11.40 -3.00
CA ARG A 175 16.53 12.76 -3.10
C ARG A 175 17.46 13.11 -1.95
N LEU A 176 17.73 12.15 -1.06
CA LEU A 176 18.54 12.32 0.14
C LEU A 176 19.70 11.32 0.12
N ASP A 177 20.92 11.79 0.34
CA ASP A 177 22.08 10.90 0.52
C ASP A 177 22.02 10.21 1.88
N TRP A 178 21.65 10.97 2.91
CA TRP A 178 21.45 10.50 4.28
C TRP A 178 20.72 11.55 5.11
N TYR A 179 20.21 11.14 6.27
CA TYR A 179 19.69 12.03 7.30
C TYR A 179 20.05 11.49 8.68
N ALA A 180 20.18 12.37 9.67
CA ALA A 180 20.51 12.00 11.03
C ALA A 180 19.78 12.88 12.05
N ALA A 181 19.10 12.22 13.00
CA ALA A 181 18.51 12.89 14.14
C ALA A 181 19.59 13.22 15.17
N ILE A 182 19.57 14.45 15.68
CA ILE A 182 20.46 14.94 16.73
C ILE A 182 19.59 15.16 17.98
N PRO A 183 19.81 14.39 19.05
CA PRO A 183 19.02 14.53 20.27
C PRO A 183 19.31 15.88 20.95
N GLY A 184 18.28 16.48 21.55
CA GLY A 184 18.37 17.78 22.21
C GLY A 184 17.03 18.18 22.81
N TYR A 185 16.93 19.42 23.29
CA TYR A 185 15.72 19.95 23.94
C TYR A 185 14.45 19.73 23.09
N ALA A 186 14.48 20.12 21.82
CA ALA A 186 13.40 19.88 20.86
C ALA A 186 13.78 18.85 19.77
N GLY A 187 15.05 18.42 19.75
CA GLY A 187 15.63 17.57 18.72
C GLY A 187 15.82 18.30 17.38
N GLU A 188 16.92 17.99 16.69
CA GLU A 188 17.21 18.54 15.36
C GLU A 188 17.29 17.37 14.37
N LEU A 189 16.99 17.62 13.10
CA LEU A 189 17.20 16.65 12.03
C LEU A 189 18.06 17.27 10.93
N LEU A 190 19.24 16.68 10.68
CA LEU A 190 20.13 17.12 9.62
C LEU A 190 19.98 16.21 8.39
N LEU A 191 19.66 16.80 7.25
CA LEU A 191 19.51 16.13 5.96
C LEU A 191 20.67 16.51 5.04
N LYS A 192 21.20 15.53 4.31
CA LYS A 192 22.05 15.75 3.13
C LYS A 192 21.23 15.50 1.88
N VAL A 193 21.06 16.53 1.05
CA VAL A 193 20.36 16.43 -0.23
C VAL A 193 21.29 15.81 -1.28
N ALA A 194 20.76 14.88 -2.08
CA ALA A 194 21.50 14.24 -3.16
C ALA A 194 21.87 15.25 -4.26
N GLU A 195 23.08 15.14 -4.81
CA GLU A 195 23.56 16.05 -5.87
C GLU A 195 22.79 15.87 -7.18
N VAL A 196 22.47 14.61 -7.52
CA VAL A 196 21.62 14.27 -8.66
C VAL A 196 20.21 14.08 -8.15
N GLN A 197 19.33 15.04 -8.42
CA GLN A 197 17.91 14.86 -8.19
C GLN A 197 17.28 14.17 -9.40
N THR A 198 16.92 12.89 -9.26
CA THR A 198 16.02 12.25 -10.20
C THR A 198 14.67 12.93 -10.09
N VAL A 199 14.17 13.52 -11.17
CA VAL A 199 12.82 14.12 -11.21
C VAL A 199 11.84 12.99 -11.49
N PRO A 200 11.01 12.58 -10.52
CA PRO A 200 10.03 11.55 -10.79
C PRO A 200 8.77 12.20 -11.34
N GLY A 201 8.36 11.78 -12.53
CA GLY A 201 7.20 12.33 -13.20
C GLY A 201 7.13 11.84 -14.63
N HIS A 202 6.86 10.55 -14.78
CA HIS A 202 6.67 9.98 -16.11
C HIS A 202 5.26 10.34 -16.61
N GLN A 203 5.13 10.60 -17.90
CA GLN A 203 3.84 10.90 -18.54
C GLN A 203 3.34 9.73 -19.41
N THR A 204 4.16 8.70 -19.59
CA THR A 204 3.90 7.53 -20.43
C THR A 204 4.37 6.27 -19.73
N SER A 205 3.80 5.13 -20.11
CA SER A 205 4.20 3.83 -19.57
C SER A 205 5.67 3.48 -19.89
N ASP A 206 6.15 3.84 -21.08
CA ASP A 206 7.56 3.68 -21.48
C ASP A 206 8.52 4.42 -20.55
N GLY A 207 8.14 5.62 -20.08
CA GLY A 207 8.96 6.37 -19.13
C GLY A 207 9.14 5.61 -17.81
N LEU A 208 8.10 4.90 -17.38
CA LEU A 208 8.11 4.13 -16.13
C LEU A 208 8.95 2.85 -16.20
N GLN A 209 9.28 2.35 -17.41
CA GLN A 209 9.89 1.02 -17.59
C GLN A 209 11.14 0.83 -16.73
N THR A 210 12.00 1.85 -16.65
CA THR A 210 13.24 1.81 -15.86
C THR A 210 13.02 1.74 -14.34
N THR A 211 11.81 2.07 -13.87
CA THR A 211 11.46 2.05 -12.45
C THR A 211 10.99 0.66 -11.98
N TYR A 212 10.56 -0.22 -12.91
CA TYR A 212 10.17 -1.60 -12.59
C TYR A 212 11.37 -2.54 -12.50
N THR A 213 12.13 -2.39 -11.44
CA THR A 213 13.29 -3.21 -11.11
C THR A 213 12.89 -4.44 -10.29
N GLU A 214 13.81 -5.41 -10.14
CA GLU A 214 13.64 -6.53 -9.21
C GLU A 214 13.39 -6.03 -7.77
N ALA A 215 14.12 -4.98 -7.34
CA ALA A 215 13.95 -4.38 -6.02
C ALA A 215 12.53 -3.81 -5.83
N TYR A 216 11.96 -3.17 -6.86
CA TYR A 216 10.58 -2.72 -6.82
C TYR A 216 9.62 -3.91 -6.52
N TYR A 217 9.70 -4.99 -7.29
CA TYR A 217 8.81 -6.15 -7.11
C TYR A 217 9.04 -6.90 -5.79
N THR A 218 10.25 -6.86 -5.24
CA THR A 218 10.62 -7.64 -4.04
C THR A 218 10.63 -6.83 -2.74
N GLN A 219 10.45 -5.50 -2.78
CA GLN A 219 10.56 -4.64 -1.59
C GLN A 219 9.48 -3.54 -1.50
N ASP A 220 9.00 -3.00 -2.63
CA ASP A 220 8.09 -1.85 -2.62
C ASP A 220 6.69 -2.18 -3.18
N CYS A 221 6.58 -3.12 -4.13
CA CYS A 221 5.34 -3.52 -4.77
C CYS A 221 4.42 -4.26 -3.79
N GLY A 222 3.15 -3.86 -3.71
CA GLY A 222 2.19 -4.49 -2.80
C GLY A 222 2.18 -6.03 -2.89
N GLY A 223 2.10 -6.68 -1.73
CA GLY A 223 2.10 -8.16 -1.65
C GLY A 223 3.48 -8.82 -1.76
N TYR A 224 4.58 -8.06 -1.83
CA TYR A 224 5.92 -8.65 -1.94
C TYR A 224 6.28 -9.58 -0.78
N GLU A 225 5.84 -9.29 0.44
CA GLU A 225 6.11 -10.15 1.61
C GLU A 225 5.53 -11.55 1.42
N ALA A 226 4.28 -11.63 0.96
CA ALA A 226 3.62 -12.91 0.65
C ALA A 226 4.30 -13.62 -0.53
N PHE A 227 4.73 -12.87 -1.55
CA PHE A 227 5.50 -13.41 -2.67
C PHE A 227 6.81 -14.04 -2.18
N LEU A 228 7.59 -13.35 -1.35
CA LEU A 228 8.85 -13.86 -0.80
C LEU A 228 8.63 -15.08 0.10
N GLN A 229 7.59 -15.05 0.93
CA GLN A 229 7.26 -16.14 1.85
C GLN A 229 6.82 -17.41 1.12
N HIS A 230 6.06 -17.29 0.03
CA HIS A 230 5.43 -18.41 -0.67
C HIS A 230 5.98 -18.68 -2.07
N GLN A 231 7.02 -17.95 -2.48
CA GLN A 231 7.62 -18.01 -3.81
C GLN A 231 6.57 -17.87 -4.93
N GLY A 232 5.57 -17.00 -4.72
CA GLY A 232 4.47 -16.74 -5.66
C GLY A 232 3.48 -17.89 -5.91
N ARG A 233 3.59 -19.04 -5.21
CA ARG A 233 2.72 -20.22 -5.46
C ARG A 233 1.42 -20.23 -4.67
N LEU A 234 1.29 -19.35 -3.68
CA LEU A 234 0.08 -19.18 -2.90
C LEU A 234 -0.46 -17.77 -3.14
N LEU A 235 -1.68 -17.68 -3.67
CA LEU A 235 -2.33 -16.40 -3.88
C LEU A 235 -2.88 -15.88 -2.56
N GLU A 236 -2.10 -15.07 -1.83
CA GLU A 236 -2.52 -14.47 -0.55
C GLU A 236 -2.86 -12.99 -0.63
N ASP A 237 -2.29 -12.27 -1.59
CA ASP A 237 -2.57 -10.85 -1.79
C ASP A 237 -4.09 -10.62 -1.96
N PRO A 238 -4.73 -9.84 -1.08
CA PRO A 238 -6.16 -9.56 -1.17
C PRO A 238 -6.59 -8.95 -2.51
N ARG A 239 -5.72 -8.15 -3.17
CA ARG A 239 -5.97 -7.56 -4.50
C ARG A 239 -6.07 -8.64 -5.56
N LEU A 240 -5.09 -9.53 -5.62
CA LEU A 240 -5.12 -10.61 -6.60
C LEU A 240 -6.23 -11.63 -6.29
N ARG A 241 -6.53 -11.88 -5.00
CA ARG A 241 -7.66 -12.73 -4.59
C ARG A 241 -9.00 -12.17 -5.04
N SER A 242 -9.23 -10.87 -4.91
CA SER A 242 -10.50 -10.27 -5.35
C SER A 242 -10.69 -10.40 -6.86
N VAL A 243 -9.65 -10.12 -7.63
CA VAL A 243 -9.67 -10.28 -9.09
C VAL A 243 -9.86 -11.75 -9.49
N ALA A 244 -9.15 -12.69 -8.86
CA ALA A 244 -9.31 -14.12 -9.08
C ALA A 244 -10.73 -14.62 -8.74
N ALA A 245 -11.36 -14.11 -7.69
CA ALA A 245 -12.74 -14.46 -7.34
C ALA A 245 -13.75 -14.04 -8.42
N ILE A 246 -13.50 -12.91 -9.08
CA ILE A 246 -14.29 -12.41 -10.23
C ILE A 246 -13.96 -13.24 -11.47
N ALA A 247 -12.68 -13.38 -11.82
CA ALA A 247 -12.17 -14.07 -13.01
C ALA A 247 -12.64 -15.53 -13.12
N THR A 248 -12.63 -16.28 -12.01
CA THR A 248 -12.98 -17.71 -12.00
C THR A 248 -14.48 -17.99 -12.21
N ILE A 249 -15.29 -16.97 -12.51
CA ILE A 249 -16.66 -17.13 -12.99
C ILE A 249 -16.71 -17.62 -14.43
N VAL A 250 -15.68 -17.28 -15.21
CA VAL A 250 -15.53 -17.71 -16.60
C VAL A 250 -15.11 -19.19 -16.59
N PRO A 251 -15.75 -20.06 -17.39
CA PRO A 251 -15.30 -21.44 -17.57
C PRO A 251 -13.81 -21.51 -17.96
N ARG A 252 -13.15 -22.63 -17.63
CA ARG A 252 -11.74 -22.84 -17.97
C ARG A 252 -11.54 -22.72 -19.48
N GLY A 253 -10.53 -21.95 -19.87
CA GLY A 253 -10.23 -21.62 -21.26
C GLY A 253 -8.96 -20.79 -21.34
N ARG A 254 -8.85 -19.99 -22.40
CA ARG A 254 -7.68 -19.13 -22.65
C ARG A 254 -7.83 -17.79 -21.93
N VAL A 255 -6.77 -17.41 -21.22
CA VAL A 255 -6.70 -16.19 -20.39
C VAL A 255 -5.54 -15.32 -20.85
N LEU A 256 -5.78 -14.02 -21.00
CA LEU A 256 -4.74 -12.99 -21.01
C LEU A 256 -4.61 -12.39 -19.61
N ASP A 257 -3.45 -12.51 -18.99
CA ASP A 257 -3.07 -11.81 -17.76
C ASP A 257 -2.20 -10.62 -18.13
N LEU A 258 -2.81 -9.44 -18.23
CA LEU A 258 -2.20 -8.21 -18.73
C LEU A 258 -1.60 -7.45 -17.55
N GLY A 259 -0.29 -7.21 -17.58
CA GLY A 259 0.46 -6.71 -16.42
C GLY A 259 0.66 -7.79 -15.37
N CYS A 260 1.17 -8.96 -15.78
CA CYS A 260 1.21 -10.14 -14.92
C CYS A 260 2.16 -10.03 -13.70
N GLY A 261 3.03 -9.02 -13.67
CA GLY A 261 3.92 -8.75 -12.54
C GLY A 261 4.76 -9.97 -12.19
N ARG A 262 4.73 -10.39 -10.91
CA ARG A 262 5.51 -11.53 -10.42
C ARG A 262 4.86 -12.90 -10.71
N GLY A 263 3.74 -12.93 -11.44
CA GLY A 263 3.12 -14.15 -11.96
C GLY A 263 2.27 -14.95 -10.96
N GLU A 264 1.95 -14.42 -9.77
CA GLU A 264 1.14 -15.16 -8.78
C GLU A 264 -0.27 -15.47 -9.30
N LEU A 265 -0.91 -14.51 -9.98
CA LEU A 265 -2.23 -14.70 -10.57
C LEU A 265 -2.17 -15.71 -11.74
N ALA A 266 -1.18 -15.59 -12.61
CA ALA A 266 -0.94 -16.54 -13.69
C ALA A 266 -0.75 -17.97 -13.16
N TYR A 267 0.07 -18.16 -12.11
CA TYR A 267 0.26 -19.46 -11.47
C TYR A 267 -1.04 -20.01 -10.88
N PHE A 268 -1.78 -19.16 -10.16
CA PHE A 268 -3.08 -19.53 -9.59
C PHE A 268 -4.06 -20.01 -10.68
N LEU A 269 -4.21 -19.27 -11.77
CA LEU A 269 -5.11 -19.64 -12.86
C LEU A 269 -4.64 -20.89 -13.61
N ALA A 270 -3.34 -21.03 -13.89
CA ALA A 270 -2.77 -22.23 -14.48
C ALA A 270 -3.02 -23.47 -13.60
N SER A 271 -2.89 -23.34 -12.28
CA SER A 271 -3.18 -24.42 -11.31
C SER A 271 -4.66 -24.84 -11.28
N LEU A 272 -5.56 -23.93 -11.65
CA LEU A 272 -6.98 -24.22 -11.82
C LEU A 272 -7.33 -24.80 -13.20
N GLY A 273 -6.35 -24.93 -14.10
CA GLY A 273 -6.51 -25.52 -15.43
C GLY A 273 -6.85 -24.53 -16.55
N TYR A 274 -6.63 -23.23 -16.36
CA TYR A 274 -6.68 -22.25 -17.45
C TYR A 274 -5.42 -22.33 -18.32
N GLU A 275 -5.50 -21.90 -19.59
CA GLU A 275 -4.35 -21.65 -20.46
C GLU A 275 -4.02 -20.16 -20.41
N VAL A 276 -2.94 -19.78 -19.75
CA VAL A 276 -2.60 -18.39 -19.43
C VAL A 276 -1.51 -17.87 -20.38
N THR A 277 -1.78 -16.75 -21.03
CA THR A 277 -0.76 -15.88 -21.63
C THR A 277 -0.50 -14.73 -20.67
N ALA A 278 0.66 -14.73 -20.03
CA ALA A 278 1.08 -13.76 -19.02
C ALA A 278 1.97 -12.69 -19.67
N VAL A 279 1.53 -11.44 -19.64
CA VAL A 279 2.13 -10.33 -20.39
C VAL A 279 2.60 -9.25 -19.43
N ASP A 280 3.86 -8.84 -19.50
CA ASP A 280 4.41 -7.70 -18.78
C ASP A 280 5.60 -7.15 -19.58
N TYR A 281 5.81 -5.83 -19.64
CA TYR A 281 6.98 -5.30 -20.36
C TYR A 281 8.26 -5.35 -19.52
N SER A 282 8.15 -5.58 -18.20
CA SER A 282 9.30 -5.57 -17.30
C SER A 282 9.99 -6.93 -17.38
N GLU A 283 11.24 -6.93 -17.84
CA GLU A 283 12.08 -8.12 -17.84
C GLU A 283 12.25 -8.71 -16.44
N ALA A 284 12.34 -7.84 -15.42
CA ALA A 284 12.43 -8.26 -14.02
C ALA A 284 11.14 -8.96 -13.55
N ALA A 285 9.96 -8.44 -13.94
CA ALA A 285 8.68 -9.07 -13.66
C ALA A 285 8.60 -10.47 -14.29
N ILE A 286 8.91 -10.58 -15.59
CA ILE A 286 8.88 -11.85 -16.32
C ILE A 286 9.87 -12.86 -15.74
N ALA A 287 11.07 -12.44 -15.36
CA ALA A 287 12.05 -13.31 -14.72
C ALA A 287 11.52 -13.86 -13.37
N LEU A 288 10.93 -13.00 -12.54
CA LEU A 288 10.30 -13.41 -11.28
C LEU A 288 9.12 -14.36 -11.54
N ALA A 289 8.26 -14.04 -12.50
CA ALA A 289 7.13 -14.88 -12.88
C ALA A 289 7.57 -16.27 -13.35
N GLN A 290 8.60 -16.36 -14.20
CA GLN A 290 9.19 -17.64 -14.62
C GLN A 290 9.74 -18.44 -13.42
N SER A 291 10.34 -17.76 -12.42
CA SER A 291 10.87 -18.41 -11.21
C SER A 291 9.79 -19.11 -10.37
N VAL A 292 8.57 -18.54 -10.31
CA VAL A 292 7.42 -19.17 -9.63
C VAL A 292 7.14 -20.55 -10.22
N PHE A 293 7.22 -20.65 -11.55
CA PHE A 293 6.94 -21.86 -12.30
C PHE A 293 8.12 -22.83 -12.37
N ALA A 294 9.35 -22.44 -12.04
CA ALA A 294 10.56 -23.26 -12.22
C ALA A 294 10.45 -24.68 -11.61
N ASN A 295 9.81 -24.81 -10.44
CA ASN A 295 9.58 -26.09 -9.75
C ASN A 295 8.11 -26.55 -9.74
N ALA A 296 7.26 -25.93 -10.56
CA ALA A 296 5.86 -26.33 -10.69
C ALA A 296 5.72 -27.69 -11.40
N PRO A 297 4.64 -28.44 -11.12
CA PRO A 297 4.29 -29.64 -11.88
C PRO A 297 4.24 -29.38 -13.40
N PRO A 298 4.68 -30.34 -14.26
CA PRO A 298 4.70 -30.16 -15.71
C PRO A 298 3.36 -29.71 -16.31
N GLU A 299 2.25 -30.22 -15.79
CA GLU A 299 0.89 -29.89 -16.22
C GLU A 299 0.48 -28.44 -15.94
N ILE A 300 1.10 -27.78 -14.95
CA ILE A 300 0.91 -26.36 -14.66
C ILE A 300 1.85 -25.53 -15.55
N LYS A 301 3.11 -25.95 -15.72
CA LYS A 301 4.09 -25.29 -16.59
C LYS A 301 3.63 -25.19 -18.04
N GLN A 302 3.04 -26.27 -18.57
CA GLN A 302 2.54 -26.32 -19.96
C GLN A 302 1.34 -25.41 -20.22
N ARG A 303 0.73 -24.85 -19.16
CA ARG A 303 -0.45 -23.99 -19.25
C ARG A 303 -0.10 -22.51 -19.26
N VAL A 304 1.16 -22.12 -19.16
CA VAL A 304 1.57 -20.71 -19.18
C VAL A 304 2.46 -20.40 -20.37
N THR A 305 2.24 -19.25 -20.99
CA THR A 305 3.13 -18.62 -21.97
C THR A 305 3.47 -17.23 -21.46
N PHE A 306 4.76 -16.89 -21.37
CA PHE A 306 5.22 -15.58 -20.93
C PHE A 306 5.58 -14.70 -22.13
N CYS A 307 5.09 -13.46 -22.13
CA CYS A 307 5.37 -12.47 -23.15
C CYS A 307 5.97 -11.21 -22.49
N CYS A 308 7.24 -10.93 -22.77
CA CYS A 308 7.90 -9.71 -22.31
C CYS A 308 7.62 -8.57 -23.29
N GLU A 309 6.39 -8.03 -23.28
CA GLU A 309 5.91 -7.03 -24.24
C GLU A 309 5.01 -6.00 -23.56
N SER A 310 4.94 -4.79 -24.13
CA SER A 310 3.93 -3.80 -23.72
C SER A 310 2.53 -4.24 -24.18
N VAL A 311 1.57 -4.22 -23.27
CA VAL A 311 0.16 -4.53 -23.55
C VAL A 311 -0.49 -3.60 -24.58
N VAL A 312 0.13 -2.43 -24.82
CA VAL A 312 -0.33 -1.44 -25.80
C VAL A 312 0.05 -1.88 -27.22
N THR A 313 1.26 -2.42 -27.40
CA THR A 313 1.84 -2.78 -28.70
C THR A 313 1.76 -4.27 -29.02
N ALA A 314 1.54 -5.12 -28.02
CA ALA A 314 1.43 -6.56 -28.18
C ALA A 314 0.37 -6.95 -29.22
N THR A 315 0.61 -8.05 -29.93
CA THR A 315 -0.34 -8.56 -30.93
C THR A 315 -0.69 -10.01 -30.65
N PHE A 316 -1.95 -10.24 -30.28
CA PHE A 316 -2.52 -11.58 -30.14
C PHE A 316 -3.61 -11.83 -31.18
N ASP A 317 -3.93 -13.12 -31.36
CA ASP A 317 -5.00 -13.57 -32.24
C ASP A 317 -6.36 -12.97 -31.84
N ALA A 318 -7.11 -12.53 -32.85
CA ALA A 318 -8.45 -12.02 -32.64
C ALA A 318 -9.42 -13.14 -32.24
N ASN A 319 -10.39 -12.84 -31.37
CA ASN A 319 -11.41 -13.78 -30.92
C ASN A 319 -10.86 -15.08 -30.30
N CYS A 320 -9.71 -15.02 -29.64
CA CYS A 320 -8.99 -16.19 -29.13
C CYS A 320 -9.24 -16.45 -27.64
N TYR A 321 -9.44 -15.39 -26.85
CA TYR A 321 -9.43 -15.49 -25.38
C TYR A 321 -10.84 -15.48 -24.78
N ASP A 322 -11.05 -16.36 -23.79
CA ASP A 322 -12.28 -16.44 -23.01
C ASP A 322 -12.30 -15.39 -21.89
N LEU A 323 -11.11 -15.01 -21.41
CA LEU A 323 -10.93 -14.05 -20.34
C LEU A 323 -9.70 -13.18 -20.61
N ALA A 324 -9.81 -11.89 -20.32
CA ALA A 324 -8.69 -10.99 -20.18
C ALA A 324 -8.77 -10.37 -18.79
N ILE A 325 -7.63 -10.17 -18.14
CA ILE A 325 -7.52 -9.59 -16.80
C ILE A 325 -6.53 -8.45 -16.86
N ALA A 326 -6.86 -7.34 -16.24
CA ALA A 326 -5.92 -6.28 -15.88
C ALA A 326 -6.16 -5.91 -14.42
N SER A 327 -5.15 -6.15 -13.57
CA SER A 327 -5.20 -5.90 -12.13
C SER A 327 -4.13 -4.87 -11.79
N ASP A 328 -4.53 -3.74 -11.22
CA ASP A 328 -3.63 -2.64 -10.86
C ASP A 328 -2.66 -2.23 -12.00
N LEU A 329 -3.20 -2.13 -13.24
CA LEU A 329 -2.42 -1.87 -14.45
C LEU A 329 -2.69 -0.49 -15.06
N ILE A 330 -3.96 -0.11 -15.18
CA ILE A 330 -4.37 1.02 -16.04
C ILE A 330 -3.96 2.38 -15.46
N GLU A 331 -3.70 2.45 -14.16
CA GLU A 331 -3.15 3.60 -13.46
C GLU A 331 -1.67 3.87 -13.84
N HIS A 332 -1.00 2.87 -14.43
CA HIS A 332 0.38 2.95 -14.96
C HIS A 332 0.44 3.26 -16.47
N LEU A 333 -0.71 3.43 -17.12
CA LEU A 333 -0.82 3.70 -18.55
C LEU A 333 -1.39 5.11 -18.78
N ALA A 334 -0.81 5.86 -19.70
CA ALA A 334 -1.36 7.15 -20.13
C ALA A 334 -2.79 6.99 -20.66
N PRO A 335 -3.63 8.05 -20.63
CA PRO A 335 -5.03 7.96 -21.05
C PRO A 335 -5.25 7.33 -22.43
N GLN A 336 -4.39 7.65 -23.40
CA GLN A 336 -4.45 7.10 -24.76
C GLN A 336 -4.02 5.63 -24.81
N GLU A 337 -3.05 5.24 -23.99
CA GLU A 337 -2.59 3.84 -23.86
C GLU A 337 -3.70 2.96 -23.27
N VAL A 338 -4.47 3.48 -22.30
CA VAL A 338 -5.65 2.81 -21.75
C VAL A 338 -6.74 2.59 -22.81
N GLU A 339 -7.02 3.61 -23.62
CA GLU A 339 -8.01 3.50 -24.72
C GLU A 339 -7.56 2.45 -25.75
N GLN A 340 -6.27 2.45 -26.11
CA GLN A 340 -5.69 1.44 -27.00
C GLN A 340 -5.74 0.03 -26.40
N LEU A 341 -5.42 -0.13 -25.12
CA LEU A 341 -5.53 -1.40 -24.40
C LEU A 341 -6.96 -1.94 -24.49
N TYR A 342 -7.97 -1.12 -24.24
CA TYR A 342 -9.36 -1.57 -24.29
C TYR A 342 -9.79 -1.98 -25.70
N ALA A 343 -9.37 -1.26 -26.74
CA ALA A 343 -9.60 -1.64 -28.13
C ALA A 343 -8.92 -2.97 -28.50
N ASN A 344 -7.69 -3.16 -28.04
CA ASN A 344 -6.92 -4.39 -28.20
C ASN A 344 -7.63 -5.58 -27.53
N VAL A 345 -8.00 -5.45 -26.26
CA VAL A 345 -8.71 -6.50 -25.51
C VAL A 345 -10.04 -6.83 -26.17
N ARG A 346 -10.78 -5.83 -26.66
CA ARG A 346 -12.02 -6.06 -27.42
C ARG A 346 -11.81 -6.93 -28.66
N ARG A 347 -10.68 -6.80 -29.34
CA ARG A 347 -10.31 -7.60 -30.52
C ARG A 347 -9.87 -9.02 -30.14
N TRP A 348 -9.11 -9.16 -29.06
CA TRP A 348 -8.55 -10.45 -28.62
C TRP A 348 -9.60 -11.36 -27.99
N LEU A 349 -10.60 -10.78 -27.33
CA LEU A 349 -11.68 -11.54 -26.70
C LEU A 349 -12.60 -12.20 -27.72
N LYS A 350 -12.98 -13.45 -27.44
CA LYS A 350 -14.10 -14.14 -28.08
C LYS A 350 -15.39 -13.32 -27.95
N PRO A 351 -16.42 -13.56 -28.79
CA PRO A 351 -17.71 -12.87 -28.66
C PRO A 351 -18.35 -12.97 -27.27
N THR A 352 -18.16 -14.09 -26.57
CA THR A 352 -18.64 -14.32 -25.20
C THR A 352 -17.57 -14.13 -24.13
N GLY A 353 -16.39 -13.62 -24.51
CA GLY A 353 -15.26 -13.40 -23.61
C GLY A 353 -15.53 -12.28 -22.62
N LEU A 354 -14.84 -12.32 -21.48
CA LEU A 354 -14.97 -11.35 -20.41
C LEU A 354 -13.65 -10.60 -20.20
N PHE A 355 -13.72 -9.29 -20.06
CA PHE A 355 -12.62 -8.48 -19.54
C PHE A 355 -12.89 -8.18 -18.07
N VAL A 356 -12.00 -8.59 -17.17
CA VAL A 356 -12.04 -8.29 -15.74
C VAL A 356 -10.98 -7.25 -15.43
N LEU A 357 -11.39 -6.18 -14.76
CA LEU A 357 -10.54 -5.04 -14.52
C LEU A 357 -10.66 -4.58 -13.07
N HIS A 358 -9.52 -4.32 -12.45
CA HIS A 358 -9.40 -3.71 -11.13
C HIS A 358 -8.31 -2.64 -11.18
N THR A 359 -8.54 -1.54 -10.47
CA THR A 359 -7.59 -0.43 -10.35
C THR A 359 -7.71 0.21 -8.97
N PHE A 360 -6.58 0.67 -8.45
CA PHE A 360 -6.49 1.42 -7.22
C PHE A 360 -5.45 2.54 -7.38
N PRO A 361 -5.70 3.74 -6.85
CA PRO A 361 -6.87 4.18 -6.10
C PRO A 361 -8.02 4.66 -6.99
N ASN A 362 -9.24 4.54 -6.50
CA ASN A 362 -10.38 5.30 -6.98
C ASN A 362 -10.14 6.79 -6.72
N LEU A 363 -10.01 7.62 -7.75
CA LEU A 363 -9.74 9.05 -7.60
C LEU A 363 -10.78 9.80 -6.75
N TRP A 364 -12.02 9.30 -6.63
CA TRP A 364 -13.02 9.86 -5.73
C TRP A 364 -12.68 9.66 -4.24
N HIS A 365 -11.97 8.58 -3.91
CA HIS A 365 -11.44 8.31 -2.56
C HIS A 365 -10.53 9.44 -2.12
N TYR A 366 -9.55 9.80 -2.95
CA TYR A 366 -8.66 10.91 -2.66
C TYR A 366 -9.38 12.27 -2.66
N ARG A 367 -10.18 12.55 -3.68
CA ARG A 367 -10.77 13.89 -3.85
C ARG A 367 -11.85 14.23 -2.82
N TYR A 368 -12.65 13.26 -2.40
CA TYR A 368 -13.84 13.53 -1.59
C TYR A 368 -13.80 12.89 -0.21
N ASP A 369 -13.19 11.71 -0.08
CA ASP A 369 -13.15 11.00 1.20
C ASP A 369 -11.99 11.44 2.07
N TYR A 370 -10.81 11.57 1.47
CA TYR A 370 -9.57 11.80 2.20
C TYR A 370 -9.57 13.12 2.97
N ALA A 371 -10.03 14.22 2.37
CA ALA A 371 -10.16 15.51 3.08
C ALA A 371 -11.08 15.43 4.31
N ARG A 372 -12.10 14.55 4.29
CA ARG A 372 -12.93 14.29 5.48
C ARG A 372 -12.16 13.48 6.52
N ARG A 373 -11.41 12.46 6.11
CA ARG A 373 -10.55 11.65 6.99
C ARG A 373 -9.49 12.50 7.66
N ARG A 374 -8.81 13.39 6.94
CA ARG A 374 -7.85 14.35 7.53
C ARG A 374 -8.49 15.18 8.65
N ARG A 375 -9.68 15.75 8.41
CA ARG A 375 -10.43 16.50 9.44
C ARG A 375 -10.85 15.64 10.62
N ALA A 376 -11.19 14.37 10.40
CA ALA A 376 -11.54 13.45 11.48
C ALA A 376 -10.30 13.05 12.30
N ALA A 377 -9.18 12.77 11.64
CA ALA A 377 -7.90 12.48 12.26
C ALA A 377 -7.42 13.67 13.12
N ALA A 378 -7.47 14.89 12.58
CA ALA A 378 -7.09 16.09 13.30
C ALA A 378 -7.90 16.30 14.61
N LYS A 379 -9.21 15.99 14.60
CA LYS A 379 -10.05 16.04 15.81
C LYS A 379 -9.65 15.02 16.88
N LEU A 380 -8.97 13.95 16.49
CA LEU A 380 -8.43 12.92 17.38
C LEU A 380 -6.96 13.16 17.74
N GLY A 381 -6.38 14.31 17.36
CA GLY A 381 -4.96 14.62 17.55
C GLY A 381 -4.02 13.86 16.61
N ALA A 382 -4.54 13.19 15.58
CA ALA A 382 -3.74 12.50 14.57
C ALA A 382 -3.46 13.41 13.36
N TRP A 383 -2.31 13.21 12.73
CA TRP A 383 -1.93 13.88 11.49
C TRP A 383 -2.01 12.91 10.30
N LEU A 384 -2.45 13.43 9.16
CA LEU A 384 -2.45 12.74 7.88
C LEU A 384 -1.89 13.70 6.82
N PRO A 385 -1.04 13.23 5.88
CA PRO A 385 -0.42 14.08 4.88
C PRO A 385 -1.46 14.76 4.00
N LEU A 386 -1.10 15.93 3.43
CA LEU A 386 -1.99 16.65 2.53
C LEU A 386 -2.30 15.84 1.27
N ASP A 387 -1.27 15.22 0.69
CA ASP A 387 -1.39 14.25 -0.39
C ASP A 387 -1.55 12.83 0.19
N PRO A 388 -2.64 12.10 -0.11
CA PRO A 388 -2.82 10.72 0.33
C PRO A 388 -1.91 9.71 -0.35
N ARG A 389 -1.28 10.07 -1.47
CA ARG A 389 -0.48 9.15 -2.26
C ARG A 389 0.78 8.76 -1.50
N THR A 390 1.03 7.46 -1.44
CA THR A 390 2.33 6.91 -1.07
C THR A 390 3.39 7.33 -2.10
N ARG A 391 4.67 7.17 -1.73
CA ARG A 391 5.78 7.35 -2.66
C ARG A 391 5.60 6.52 -3.93
N TYR A 392 5.22 5.25 -3.79
CA TYR A 392 4.98 4.36 -4.92
C TYR A 392 3.94 4.94 -5.89
N GLU A 393 2.79 5.38 -5.38
CA GLU A 393 1.71 5.94 -6.20
C GLU A 393 2.17 7.22 -6.91
N ARG A 394 2.92 8.10 -6.22
CA ARG A 394 3.50 9.31 -6.84
C ARG A 394 4.45 9.01 -8.00
N LEU A 395 5.24 7.95 -7.87
CA LEU A 395 6.22 7.55 -8.89
C LEU A 395 5.57 6.85 -10.08
N MET A 396 4.59 5.98 -9.81
CA MET A 396 4.15 4.96 -10.75
C MET A 396 2.75 5.19 -11.30
N HIS A 397 1.87 5.85 -10.55
CA HIS A 397 0.49 6.08 -10.99
C HIS A 397 0.40 7.38 -11.78
N ILE A 398 0.50 7.25 -13.09
CA ILE A 398 0.42 8.36 -14.04
C ILE A 398 -1.02 8.68 -14.48
N ASN A 399 -1.98 7.79 -14.19
CA ASN A 399 -3.36 7.91 -14.68
C ASN A 399 -4.42 7.26 -13.75
N GLU A 400 -4.52 7.75 -12.51
CA GLU A 400 -5.53 7.29 -11.56
C GLU A 400 -6.96 7.49 -12.06
N GLN A 401 -7.77 6.44 -11.96
CA GLN A 401 -9.10 6.41 -12.55
C GLN A 401 -10.18 6.96 -11.63
N SER A 402 -11.13 7.67 -12.23
CA SER A 402 -12.43 7.92 -11.61
C SER A 402 -13.49 7.02 -12.24
N PRO A 403 -14.55 6.64 -11.50
CA PRO A 403 -15.62 5.77 -12.02
C PRO A 403 -16.27 6.32 -13.30
N ARG A 404 -16.36 7.65 -13.44
CA ARG A 404 -16.92 8.30 -14.64
C ARG A 404 -16.02 8.17 -15.85
N VAL A 405 -14.71 8.39 -15.66
CA VAL A 405 -13.72 8.32 -16.74
C VAL A 405 -13.58 6.87 -17.20
N MET A 406 -13.35 5.95 -16.27
CA MET A 406 -13.22 4.52 -16.53
C MET A 406 -14.45 3.95 -17.25
N LYS A 407 -15.66 4.27 -16.78
CA LYS A 407 -16.90 3.83 -17.44
C LYS A 407 -17.00 4.34 -18.88
N ARG A 408 -16.70 5.63 -19.10
CA ARG A 408 -16.75 6.24 -20.44
C ARG A 408 -15.78 5.55 -21.40
N GLN A 409 -14.52 5.35 -20.97
CA GLN A 409 -13.49 4.70 -21.79
C GLN A 409 -13.83 3.25 -22.11
N LEU A 410 -14.25 2.47 -21.11
CA LEU A 410 -14.69 1.09 -21.34
C LEU A 410 -15.87 1.03 -22.31
N SER A 411 -16.84 1.94 -22.20
CA SER A 411 -18.00 1.99 -23.10
C SER A 411 -17.69 2.40 -24.54
N GLN A 412 -16.49 2.93 -24.82
CA GLN A 412 -16.05 3.17 -26.21
C GLN A 412 -15.62 1.86 -26.89
N ALA A 413 -15.04 0.92 -26.14
CA ALA A 413 -14.58 -0.37 -26.67
C ALA A 413 -15.62 -1.50 -26.52
N PHE A 414 -16.45 -1.44 -25.48
CA PHE A 414 -17.40 -2.50 -25.13
C PHE A 414 -18.83 -1.98 -25.03
N GLN A 415 -19.76 -2.71 -25.64
CA GLN A 415 -21.20 -2.40 -25.56
C GLN A 415 -21.79 -2.71 -24.18
N HIS A 416 -21.23 -3.69 -23.48
CA HIS A 416 -21.72 -4.15 -22.18
C HIS A 416 -20.65 -3.99 -21.12
N VAL A 417 -20.86 -3.07 -20.18
CA VAL A 417 -19.95 -2.74 -19.09
C VAL A 417 -20.72 -2.71 -17.78
N SER A 418 -20.22 -3.43 -16.78
CA SER A 418 -20.65 -3.32 -15.39
C SER A 418 -19.48 -2.81 -14.56
N LEU A 419 -19.64 -1.67 -13.90
CA LEU A 419 -18.63 -1.05 -13.04
C LEU A 419 -19.22 -0.83 -11.66
N TRP A 420 -18.46 -1.14 -10.62
CA TRP A 420 -18.87 -0.95 -9.24
C TRP A 420 -17.70 -0.57 -8.35
N PHE A 421 -18.04 -0.10 -7.15
CA PHE A 421 -17.11 0.35 -6.13
C PHE A 421 -16.92 -0.77 -5.11
N GLY A 422 -15.73 -0.88 -4.53
CA GLY A 422 -15.50 -1.81 -3.44
C GLY A 422 -14.15 -1.61 -2.78
N ASP A 423 -13.76 -2.61 -2.00
CA ASP A 423 -12.44 -2.79 -1.44
C ASP A 423 -11.97 -4.23 -1.69
N VAL A 424 -10.71 -4.51 -1.40
CA VAL A 424 -10.08 -5.82 -1.69
C VAL A 424 -10.57 -6.93 -0.76
N GLY A 425 -11.03 -6.58 0.45
CA GLY A 425 -11.62 -7.51 1.42
C GLY A 425 -13.10 -7.80 1.16
N GLN A 426 -13.82 -6.86 0.55
CA GLN A 426 -15.23 -7.00 0.15
C GLN A 426 -15.42 -6.58 -1.32
N PRO A 427 -14.89 -7.37 -2.27
CA PRO A 427 -14.89 -7.01 -3.69
C PRO A 427 -16.26 -6.95 -4.34
N GLY A 428 -17.30 -7.46 -3.69
CA GLY A 428 -18.69 -7.28 -4.13
C GLY A 428 -19.16 -5.83 -3.98
N GLY A 429 -18.71 -5.09 -2.98
CA GLY A 429 -19.08 -3.70 -2.67
C GLY A 429 -20.46 -3.25 -3.18
N SER A 430 -20.48 -2.20 -4.02
CA SER A 430 -21.71 -1.63 -4.56
C SER A 430 -22.41 -2.49 -5.64
N LEU A 431 -21.84 -3.65 -6.03
CA LEU A 431 -22.50 -4.61 -6.91
C LEU A 431 -23.54 -5.44 -6.15
N VAL A 432 -23.30 -5.70 -4.86
CA VAL A 432 -24.12 -6.58 -4.00
C VAL A 432 -24.81 -5.83 -2.85
N GLN A 433 -24.40 -4.59 -2.60
CA GLN A 433 -25.00 -3.69 -1.61
C GLN A 433 -25.32 -2.34 -2.23
N THR A 434 -26.26 -1.61 -1.61
CA THR A 434 -26.53 -0.22 -1.97
C THR A 434 -25.59 0.70 -1.20
N TYR A 435 -24.80 1.49 -1.93
CA TYR A 435 -23.95 2.52 -1.33
C TYR A 435 -24.62 3.89 -1.40
N ASN A 436 -24.58 4.63 -0.31
CA ASN A 436 -24.84 6.06 -0.32
C ASN A 436 -23.64 6.84 -0.89
N ARG A 437 -23.80 8.14 -1.15
CA ARG A 437 -22.74 8.97 -1.75
C ARG A 437 -21.43 8.97 -0.96
N ARG A 438 -21.49 8.88 0.38
CA ARG A 438 -20.29 8.84 1.23
C ARG A 438 -19.57 7.51 1.09
N GLU A 439 -20.30 6.41 1.04
CA GLU A 439 -19.73 5.07 0.86
C GLU A 439 -19.09 4.91 -0.53
N LEU A 440 -19.73 5.44 -1.58
CA LEU A 440 -19.14 5.49 -2.94
C LEU A 440 -17.83 6.26 -2.98
N ALA A 441 -17.76 7.40 -2.29
CA ALA A 441 -16.52 8.17 -2.17
C ALA A 441 -15.48 7.43 -1.32
N ALA A 442 -15.90 6.75 -0.24
CA ALA A 442 -14.99 6.04 0.66
C ALA A 442 -14.38 4.78 0.07
N ALA A 443 -15.05 4.16 -0.91
CA ALA A 443 -14.58 2.94 -1.54
C ALA A 443 -13.25 3.17 -2.29
N PRO A 444 -12.15 2.51 -1.86
CA PRO A 444 -10.82 2.75 -2.39
C PRO A 444 -10.61 2.15 -3.79
N SER A 445 -11.35 1.12 -4.18
CA SER A 445 -11.12 0.37 -5.42
C SER A 445 -12.28 0.51 -6.39
N LEU A 446 -11.95 0.48 -7.68
CA LEU A 446 -12.91 0.30 -8.77
C LEU A 446 -12.74 -1.08 -9.37
N TYR A 447 -13.87 -1.75 -9.57
CA TYR A 447 -13.94 -3.01 -10.29
C TYR A 447 -14.83 -2.83 -11.52
N ALA A 448 -14.47 -3.48 -12.60
CA ALA A 448 -15.31 -3.55 -13.78
C ALA A 448 -15.23 -4.92 -14.45
N ILE A 449 -16.34 -5.28 -15.08
CA ILE A 449 -16.35 -6.30 -16.12
C ILE A 449 -16.91 -5.71 -17.41
N ALA A 450 -16.32 -6.10 -18.53
CA ALA A 450 -16.79 -5.70 -19.85
C ALA A 450 -16.82 -6.90 -20.81
N SER A 451 -17.74 -6.90 -21.76
CA SER A 451 -17.86 -7.99 -22.74
C SER A 451 -18.42 -7.48 -24.07
N PRO A 452 -18.08 -8.13 -25.20
CA PRO A 452 -18.78 -7.92 -26.46
C PRO A 452 -20.26 -8.36 -26.41
N SER A 453 -20.63 -9.26 -25.47
CA SER A 453 -21.98 -9.80 -25.31
C SER A 453 -22.66 -9.31 -24.02
N PRO A 454 -24.01 -9.39 -23.92
CA PRO A 454 -24.73 -9.02 -22.71
C PRO A 454 -24.22 -9.73 -21.45
N LEU A 455 -24.09 -8.97 -20.36
CA LEU A 455 -23.58 -9.45 -19.07
C LEU A 455 -24.72 -9.87 -18.14
N ASP A 456 -24.65 -11.07 -17.56
CA ASP A 456 -25.42 -11.45 -16.37
C ASP A 456 -24.54 -11.38 -15.12
N VAL A 457 -24.79 -10.38 -14.28
CA VAL A 457 -24.03 -10.15 -13.04
C VAL A 457 -24.55 -10.97 -11.85
N LYS A 458 -25.71 -11.63 -11.95
CA LYS A 458 -26.30 -12.35 -10.80
C LYS A 458 -25.40 -13.48 -10.27
N PRO A 459 -24.76 -14.30 -11.12
CA PRO A 459 -23.86 -15.34 -10.63
C PRO A 459 -22.61 -14.74 -9.96
N LEU A 460 -22.15 -13.57 -10.42
CA LEU A 460 -21.06 -12.83 -9.78
C LEU A 460 -21.47 -12.28 -8.41
N GLN A 461 -22.65 -11.66 -8.32
CA GLN A 461 -23.21 -11.20 -7.06
C GLN A 461 -23.31 -12.33 -6.02
N ALA A 462 -23.77 -13.50 -6.44
CA ALA A 462 -23.87 -14.68 -5.55
C ALA A 462 -22.49 -15.22 -5.12
N ARG A 463 -21.43 -14.99 -5.91
CA ARG A 463 -20.05 -15.39 -5.59
C ARG A 463 -19.35 -14.40 -4.67
N LEU A 464 -19.69 -13.12 -4.74
CA LEU A 464 -19.05 -12.06 -3.96
C LEU A 464 -19.83 -11.66 -2.70
N TRP A 465 -20.84 -12.45 -2.33
CA TRP A 465 -21.71 -12.13 -1.19
C TRP A 465 -22.29 -13.36 -0.51
N MET A 466 -21.98 -13.56 0.77
CA MET A 466 -22.53 -14.64 1.58
C MET A 466 -23.49 -14.14 2.67
N LYS A 467 -24.76 -14.55 2.55
CA LYS A 467 -25.80 -14.34 3.59
C LYS A 467 -25.93 -15.58 4.49
N PRO A 468 -26.50 -15.45 5.70
CA PRO A 468 -26.75 -16.59 6.59
C PRO A 468 -27.49 -17.73 5.89
N VAL A 469 -26.95 -18.94 6.01
CA VAL A 469 -27.47 -20.15 5.35
C VAL A 469 -28.27 -20.98 6.35
N ARG A 470 -29.57 -21.23 6.06
CA ARG A 470 -30.45 -21.96 6.99
C ARG A 470 -30.51 -23.49 6.79
N PHE A 471 -30.66 -23.99 5.54
CA PHE A 471 -31.03 -25.40 5.32
C PHE A 471 -30.22 -26.18 4.28
N TRP A 472 -29.53 -25.49 3.37
CA TRP A 472 -28.89 -26.16 2.22
C TRP A 472 -27.45 -26.61 2.48
N TRP A 473 -26.87 -26.33 3.64
CA TRP A 473 -25.58 -26.91 4.08
C TRP A 473 -25.60 -28.45 4.06
N ARG A 474 -26.77 -29.09 4.21
CA ARG A 474 -26.98 -30.55 4.10
C ARG A 474 -26.54 -31.15 2.77
N LYS A 475 -26.31 -30.31 1.76
CA LYS A 475 -25.86 -30.65 0.42
C LYS A 475 -24.35 -30.47 0.24
N LEU A 476 -23.60 -30.17 1.30
CA LEU A 476 -22.15 -30.17 1.28
C LEU A 476 -21.62 -31.57 1.63
N ARG A 477 -20.46 -31.92 1.11
CA ARG A 477 -19.72 -33.14 1.46
C ARG A 477 -18.28 -32.78 1.72
N LEU A 478 -17.80 -33.07 2.92
CA LEU A 478 -16.40 -32.94 3.29
C LEU A 478 -15.72 -34.31 3.26
N LYS A 479 -14.52 -34.39 2.71
CA LYS A 479 -13.70 -35.59 2.72
C LYS A 479 -12.25 -35.22 3.02
N LEU A 480 -11.64 -35.89 3.98
CA LEU A 480 -10.21 -35.77 4.24
C LEU A 480 -9.44 -36.63 3.23
N LEU A 481 -8.40 -36.06 2.63
CA LEU A 481 -7.60 -36.74 1.61
C LEU A 481 -6.35 -37.39 2.21
N GLU A 482 -5.74 -36.72 3.19
CA GLU A 482 -4.51 -37.17 3.83
C GLU A 482 -4.55 -36.89 5.33
N THR A 483 -3.93 -37.76 6.12
CA THR A 483 -3.88 -37.65 7.58
C THR A 483 -2.46 -37.91 8.08
N PRO A 484 -1.80 -36.93 8.74
CA PRO A 484 -0.55 -37.16 9.42
C PRO A 484 -0.81 -38.10 10.59
N VAL A 485 0.08 -39.07 10.74
CA VAL A 485 -0.03 -40.07 11.80
C VAL A 485 0.49 -39.51 13.13
N THR A 486 1.42 -38.55 13.08
CA THR A 486 2.08 -37.99 14.25
C THR A 486 2.50 -36.54 14.01
N VAL A 487 2.32 -35.69 15.03
CA VAL A 487 2.74 -34.28 15.06
C VAL A 487 3.29 -33.96 16.45
N SER A 488 4.13 -32.94 16.57
CA SER A 488 4.61 -32.46 17.86
C SER A 488 3.62 -31.50 18.53
N PRO A 489 3.66 -31.37 19.88
CA PRO A 489 2.91 -30.33 20.59
C PRO A 489 3.16 -28.95 19.99
N ASP A 490 2.10 -28.16 19.87
CA ASP A 490 2.11 -26.80 19.29
C ASP A 490 2.57 -26.69 17.82
N GLN A 491 2.86 -27.82 17.14
CA GLN A 491 3.27 -27.84 15.74
C GLN A 491 2.14 -27.35 14.84
N GLN A 492 2.48 -26.49 13.88
CA GLN A 492 1.62 -26.15 12.76
C GLN A 492 1.83 -27.12 11.59
N PHE A 493 0.74 -27.58 10.99
CA PHE A 493 0.73 -28.46 9.84
C PHE A 493 -0.49 -28.18 8.94
N THR A 494 -0.54 -28.78 7.75
CA THR A 494 -1.66 -28.65 6.82
C THR A 494 -2.33 -29.98 6.54
N LEU A 495 -3.63 -29.95 6.26
CA LEU A 495 -4.43 -31.10 5.87
C LEU A 495 -5.16 -30.85 4.57
N GLU A 496 -5.04 -31.78 3.63
CA GLU A 496 -5.75 -31.73 2.36
C GLU A 496 -7.21 -32.18 2.54
N VAL A 497 -8.13 -31.24 2.35
CA VAL A 497 -9.57 -31.49 2.46
C VAL A 497 -10.23 -31.26 1.11
N GLN A 498 -11.06 -32.22 0.70
CA GLN A 498 -11.96 -32.07 -0.43
C GLN A 498 -13.34 -31.62 0.06
N LEU A 499 -13.85 -30.55 -0.55
CA LEU A 499 -15.21 -30.05 -0.34
C LEU A 499 -15.98 -30.13 -1.66
N THR A 500 -17.13 -30.81 -1.64
CA THR A 500 -18.07 -30.87 -2.76
C THR A 500 -19.38 -30.16 -2.42
N ASN A 501 -19.82 -29.26 -3.31
CA ASN A 501 -21.06 -28.50 -3.18
C ASN A 501 -22.16 -29.06 -4.09
N HIS A 502 -23.09 -29.82 -3.50
CA HIS A 502 -24.28 -30.31 -4.20
C HIS A 502 -25.46 -29.33 -4.15
N SER A 503 -25.28 -28.13 -3.59
CA SER A 503 -26.32 -27.10 -3.53
C SER A 503 -26.29 -26.22 -4.78
N ARG A 504 -27.37 -25.48 -5.01
CA ARG A 504 -27.45 -24.46 -6.08
C ARG A 504 -26.80 -23.12 -5.69
N HIS A 505 -26.32 -23.02 -4.46
CA HIS A 505 -25.82 -21.78 -3.89
C HIS A 505 -24.30 -21.80 -3.85
N SER A 506 -23.67 -20.68 -4.18
CA SER A 506 -22.22 -20.53 -4.05
C SER A 506 -21.83 -20.41 -2.58
N LEU A 507 -20.70 -21.01 -2.21
CA LEU A 507 -20.01 -20.73 -0.96
C LEU A 507 -18.98 -19.65 -1.23
N SER A 508 -19.05 -18.58 -0.46
CA SER A 508 -18.19 -17.41 -0.65
C SER A 508 -17.43 -17.07 0.63
N PRO A 509 -16.14 -16.69 0.52
CA PRO A 509 -15.37 -16.11 1.62
C PRO A 509 -15.67 -14.62 1.81
N TYR A 510 -16.64 -14.05 1.09
CA TYR A 510 -16.99 -12.63 1.11
C TYR A 510 -18.41 -12.38 1.63
N GLY A 511 -18.72 -11.12 1.93
CA GLY A 511 -19.98 -10.70 2.53
C GLY A 511 -19.93 -10.69 4.07
N PRO A 512 -21.08 -10.50 4.73
CA PRO A 512 -21.17 -10.28 6.17
C PRO A 512 -21.02 -11.57 6.96
N ASN A 513 -21.25 -12.73 6.32
CA ASN A 513 -21.20 -14.05 6.95
C ASN A 513 -20.42 -15.03 6.05
N PRO A 514 -19.11 -14.76 5.82
CA PRO A 514 -18.27 -15.58 4.97
C PRO A 514 -18.17 -17.02 5.50
N ILE A 515 -17.84 -17.95 4.62
CA ILE A 515 -17.57 -19.35 5.00
C ILE A 515 -16.09 -19.64 4.94
N ASN A 516 -15.57 -20.19 6.04
CA ASN A 516 -14.18 -20.62 6.20
C ASN A 516 -14.13 -22.09 6.64
N PHE A 517 -13.00 -22.75 6.41
CA PHE A 517 -12.67 -23.98 7.11
C PHE A 517 -12.14 -23.66 8.51
N SER A 518 -12.44 -24.53 9.45
CA SER A 518 -11.87 -24.52 10.80
C SER A 518 -11.90 -25.94 11.36
N TYR A 519 -11.43 -26.10 12.60
CA TYR A 519 -11.33 -27.40 13.23
C TYR A 519 -11.52 -27.31 14.74
N ARG A 520 -11.74 -28.48 15.34
CA ARG A 520 -11.76 -28.71 16.78
C ARG A 520 -10.95 -29.94 17.13
N TRP A 521 -10.34 -29.91 18.31
CA TRP A 521 -9.66 -31.07 18.88
C TRP A 521 -10.51 -31.62 20.01
N PHE A 522 -10.64 -32.94 20.07
CA PHE A 522 -11.38 -33.67 21.09
C PHE A 522 -10.50 -34.75 21.71
N ASP A 523 -10.75 -35.04 22.97
CA ASP A 523 -10.33 -36.29 23.59
C ASP A 523 -11.19 -37.43 23.01
N PRO A 524 -10.59 -38.48 22.42
CA PRO A 524 -11.33 -39.50 21.69
C PRO A 524 -12.19 -40.40 22.58
N ASP A 525 -11.85 -40.52 23.87
CA ASP A 525 -12.52 -41.44 24.80
C ASP A 525 -13.71 -40.75 25.49
N SER A 526 -13.52 -39.52 25.94
CA SER A 526 -14.55 -38.71 26.60
C SER A 526 -15.43 -37.94 25.62
N GLY A 527 -14.92 -37.64 24.42
CA GLY A 527 -15.56 -36.74 23.45
C GLY A 527 -15.54 -35.27 23.88
N CYS A 528 -14.85 -34.92 24.97
CA CYS A 528 -14.71 -33.55 25.44
C CYS A 528 -13.80 -32.76 24.49
N ALA A 529 -14.18 -31.52 24.17
CA ALA A 529 -13.34 -30.65 23.36
C ALA A 529 -12.11 -30.19 24.15
N ILE A 530 -10.94 -30.35 23.54
CA ILE A 530 -9.65 -29.81 24.01
C ILE A 530 -9.42 -28.43 23.41
N VAL A 531 -9.78 -28.27 22.13
CA VAL A 531 -9.75 -26.98 21.41
C VAL A 531 -11.10 -26.79 20.76
N GLU A 532 -11.85 -25.79 21.23
CA GLU A 532 -13.20 -25.45 20.74
C GLU A 532 -13.18 -24.59 19.47
N GLU A 533 -12.12 -23.81 19.26
CA GLU A 533 -11.98 -22.93 18.09
C GLU A 533 -10.58 -22.99 17.50
N GLY A 534 -10.44 -23.70 16.37
CA GLY A 534 -9.23 -23.68 15.55
C GLY A 534 -9.12 -22.44 14.68
N HIS A 535 -7.91 -22.20 14.15
CA HIS A 535 -7.64 -21.15 13.16
C HIS A 535 -8.55 -21.26 11.93
N ARG A 536 -8.84 -20.12 11.30
CA ARG A 536 -9.61 -20.08 10.05
C ARG A 536 -8.70 -20.30 8.85
N THR A 537 -9.14 -21.14 7.92
CA THR A 537 -8.59 -21.22 6.56
C THR A 537 -9.66 -20.76 5.58
N ALA A 538 -9.34 -19.74 4.76
CA ALA A 538 -10.31 -19.17 3.83
C ALA A 538 -10.75 -20.19 2.77
N LEU A 539 -12.05 -20.18 2.43
CA LEU A 539 -12.58 -20.93 1.29
C LEU A 539 -12.29 -20.14 0.01
N PHE A 540 -11.17 -20.43 -0.64
CA PHE A 540 -10.73 -19.69 -1.83
C PHE A 540 -10.22 -20.62 -2.95
N PRO A 541 -10.58 -20.39 -4.23
CA PRO A 541 -11.56 -19.41 -4.72
C PRO A 541 -13.00 -19.72 -4.23
N PRO A 542 -14.00 -18.83 -4.41
CA PRO A 542 -15.38 -19.16 -4.08
C PRO A 542 -15.86 -20.46 -4.75
N LEU A 543 -16.51 -21.36 -4.00
CA LEU A 543 -17.01 -22.64 -4.53
C LEU A 543 -18.42 -22.42 -5.10
N PRO A 544 -18.63 -22.48 -6.43
CA PRO A 544 -19.96 -22.26 -7.00
C PRO A 544 -20.93 -23.39 -6.66
N GLY A 545 -22.23 -23.11 -6.81
CA GLY A 545 -23.26 -24.15 -6.82
C GLY A 545 -23.41 -24.83 -8.18
N HIS A 546 -24.09 -25.98 -8.22
CA HIS A 546 -24.25 -26.78 -9.46
C HIS A 546 -25.08 -26.11 -10.57
N SER A 547 -25.79 -25.02 -10.28
CA SER A 547 -26.52 -24.24 -11.29
C SER A 547 -25.61 -23.33 -12.12
N ILE A 548 -24.34 -23.18 -11.74
CA ILE A 548 -23.34 -22.39 -12.45
C ILE A 548 -22.47 -23.38 -13.23
N ARG A 549 -22.75 -23.53 -14.53
CA ARG A 549 -22.05 -24.49 -15.42
C ARG A 549 -20.54 -24.26 -15.36
N GLN A 550 -19.77 -25.27 -14.95
CA GLN A 550 -18.31 -25.17 -14.86
C GLN A 550 -17.60 -25.58 -16.16
N THR A 551 -18.24 -26.41 -17.00
CA THR A 551 -17.82 -26.81 -18.34
C THR A 551 -19.05 -27.30 -19.15
N PRO A 552 -19.00 -27.36 -20.49
CA PRO A 552 -20.07 -27.95 -21.31
C PRO A 552 -20.31 -29.45 -21.03
N ASP A 553 -19.30 -30.19 -20.57
CA ASP A 553 -19.26 -31.66 -20.69
C ASP A 553 -19.27 -32.43 -19.35
N THR A 554 -19.54 -31.79 -18.21
CA THR A 554 -19.72 -32.53 -16.95
C THR A 554 -21.00 -32.16 -16.21
N LEU A 555 -21.88 -33.15 -16.04
CA LEU A 555 -22.99 -33.16 -15.07
C LEU A 555 -22.51 -33.15 -13.59
N GLY A 556 -21.27 -32.73 -13.33
CA GLY A 556 -20.58 -32.87 -12.05
C GLY A 556 -20.90 -31.76 -11.04
N TYR A 557 -20.82 -32.10 -9.75
CA TYR A 557 -20.90 -31.13 -8.66
C TYR A 557 -19.58 -30.40 -8.47
N ALA A 558 -19.64 -29.10 -8.17
CA ALA A 558 -18.45 -28.29 -7.91
C ALA A 558 -17.66 -28.86 -6.74
N THR A 559 -16.38 -29.14 -6.96
CA THR A 559 -15.47 -29.73 -5.97
C THR A 559 -14.18 -28.92 -5.91
N MET A 560 -13.65 -28.70 -4.72
CA MET A 560 -12.34 -28.09 -4.49
C MET A 560 -11.51 -28.90 -3.51
N ARG A 561 -10.19 -28.78 -3.62
CA ARG A 561 -9.23 -29.22 -2.60
C ARG A 561 -8.68 -27.98 -1.91
N VAL A 562 -8.54 -28.05 -0.59
CA VAL A 562 -8.07 -26.95 0.25
C VAL A 562 -7.11 -27.50 1.30
N SER A 563 -5.93 -26.89 1.38
CA SER A 563 -4.94 -27.12 2.43
C SER A 563 -5.36 -26.37 3.70
N VAL A 564 -6.01 -27.06 4.65
CA VAL A 564 -6.46 -26.47 5.91
C VAL A 564 -5.28 -26.39 6.88
N ARG A 565 -4.96 -25.19 7.36
CA ARG A 565 -3.92 -24.98 8.38
C ARG A 565 -4.44 -25.38 9.76
N VAL A 566 -3.69 -26.22 10.46
CA VAL A 566 -4.00 -26.77 11.78
C VAL A 566 -2.83 -26.54 12.73
N GLN A 567 -3.14 -26.18 13.97
CA GLN A 567 -2.17 -26.13 15.06
C GLN A 567 -2.52 -27.26 16.04
N ALA A 568 -1.52 -28.10 16.34
CA ALA A 568 -1.64 -29.13 17.36
C ALA A 568 -1.75 -28.49 18.75
N PRO A 569 -2.54 -29.06 19.68
CA PRO A 569 -2.58 -28.58 21.05
C PRO A 569 -1.27 -28.90 21.78
N SER A 570 -0.99 -28.18 22.85
CA SER A 570 0.17 -28.45 23.72
C SER A 570 0.03 -29.78 24.48
N LEU A 571 -1.20 -30.31 24.58
CA LEU A 571 -1.48 -31.60 25.21
C LEU A 571 -1.02 -32.75 24.31
N ALA A 572 -0.05 -33.52 24.79
CA ALA A 572 0.37 -34.76 24.15
C ALA A 572 -0.65 -35.88 24.34
N GLY A 573 -0.74 -36.79 23.36
CA GLY A 573 -1.66 -37.94 23.42
C GLY A 573 -2.25 -38.31 22.07
N ARG A 574 -3.19 -39.27 22.08
CA ARG A 574 -4.04 -39.55 20.92
C ARG A 574 -5.26 -38.65 20.97
N LEU A 575 -5.38 -37.74 20.01
CA LEU A 575 -6.44 -36.75 19.98
C LEU A 575 -7.24 -36.87 18.69
N LEU A 576 -8.55 -36.62 18.76
CA LEU A 576 -9.43 -36.60 17.61
C LEU A 576 -9.49 -35.17 17.04
N LEU A 577 -9.01 -34.99 15.82
CA LEU A 577 -9.17 -33.75 15.07
C LEU A 577 -10.41 -33.83 14.19
N ARG A 578 -11.33 -32.87 14.34
CA ARG A 578 -12.50 -32.69 13.48
C ARG A 578 -12.36 -31.40 12.68
N ILE A 579 -12.26 -31.51 11.37
CA ILE A 579 -12.28 -30.37 10.44
C ILE A 579 -13.70 -30.15 9.94
N THR A 580 -14.13 -28.90 9.84
CA THR A 580 -15.44 -28.53 9.33
C THR A 580 -15.41 -27.14 8.70
N LEU A 581 -16.58 -26.62 8.36
CA LEU A 581 -16.81 -25.26 7.90
C LEU A 581 -17.46 -24.42 9.02
N VAL A 582 -17.11 -23.14 9.07
CA VAL A 582 -17.74 -22.14 9.92
C VAL A 582 -18.34 -21.08 9.02
N GLN A 583 -19.61 -20.76 9.23
CA GLN A 583 -20.20 -19.55 8.69
C GLN A 583 -20.10 -18.45 9.77
N GLU A 584 -19.26 -17.45 9.51
CA GLU A 584 -18.93 -16.43 10.50
C GLU A 584 -20.18 -15.66 10.95
N GLY A 585 -20.31 -15.48 12.27
CA GLY A 585 -21.48 -14.85 12.90
C GLY A 585 -22.79 -15.64 12.81
N VAL A 586 -22.76 -16.90 12.33
CA VAL A 586 -23.98 -17.72 12.16
C VAL A 586 -23.86 -19.06 12.88
N GLN A 587 -22.99 -19.97 12.44
CA GLN A 587 -22.88 -21.32 13.02
C GLN A 587 -21.64 -22.09 12.54
N TRP A 588 -21.23 -23.07 13.34
CA TRP A 588 -20.39 -24.19 12.91
C TRP A 588 -21.23 -25.22 12.14
N LEU A 589 -20.66 -25.79 11.08
CA LEU A 589 -21.29 -26.82 10.24
C LEU A 589 -20.84 -28.23 10.65
N ASP A 590 -20.77 -28.54 11.94
CA ASP A 590 -20.25 -29.81 12.48
C ASP A 590 -21.32 -30.76 13.04
N ARG A 591 -22.61 -30.44 12.88
CA ARG A 591 -23.71 -31.21 13.50
C ARG A 591 -24.04 -32.55 12.81
N ARG A 592 -23.47 -32.82 11.63
CA ARG A 592 -23.75 -34.04 10.86
C ARG A 592 -22.49 -34.57 10.19
N ALA A 593 -22.32 -35.89 10.21
CA ALA A 593 -21.13 -36.61 9.74
C ALA A 593 -20.66 -36.28 8.32
N HIS A 594 -21.51 -35.78 7.44
CA HIS A 594 -21.12 -35.42 6.07
C HIS A 594 -20.57 -33.99 5.91
N LEU A 595 -20.55 -33.20 6.98
CA LEU A 595 -20.11 -31.80 6.99
C LEU A 595 -18.80 -31.59 7.75
N PHE A 596 -18.28 -32.65 8.33
CA PHE A 596 -16.99 -32.65 8.99
C PHE A 596 -16.22 -33.89 8.56
N ALA A 597 -14.90 -33.82 8.70
CA ALA A 597 -14.02 -34.95 8.51
C ALA A 597 -13.16 -35.09 9.76
N GLU A 598 -12.95 -36.33 10.17
CA GLU A 598 -12.26 -36.66 11.41
C GLU A 598 -11.05 -37.53 11.16
N CYS A 599 -10.03 -37.33 11.98
CA CYS A 599 -8.89 -38.22 12.05
C CYS A 599 -8.32 -38.23 13.48
N VAL A 600 -7.81 -39.37 13.90
CA VAL A 600 -7.06 -39.48 15.16
C VAL A 600 -5.60 -39.19 14.86
N ILE A 601 -5.03 -38.19 15.55
CA ILE A 601 -3.64 -37.79 15.42
C ILE A 601 -2.93 -38.05 16.73
N LYS A 602 -1.72 -38.60 16.65
CA LYS A 602 -0.84 -38.77 17.81
C LYS A 602 0.01 -37.51 17.99
N VAL A 603 -0.17 -36.77 19.08
CA VAL A 603 0.64 -35.61 19.44
C VAL A 603 1.77 -36.08 20.37
N VAL A 604 3.02 -36.11 19.88
CA VAL A 604 4.21 -36.55 20.64
C VAL A 604 5.48 -35.77 20.35
#